data_AF-A0A816IA88-F1
#
_entry.id   AF-A0A816IA88-F1
#
_cell.length_a   1.000
_cell.length_b   1.000
_cell.length_c   1.000
_cell.angle_alpha   90.00
_cell.angle_beta   90.00
_cell.angle_gamma   90.00
#
_symmetry.space_group_name_H-M   'P 1'
#
loop_
_entity.id
_entity.type
_entity.pdbx_description
1 polymer ?
#
loop_
_entity_poly.entity_id
_entity_poly.type
_entity_poly.pdbx_seq_one_letter_code
_entity_poly.pdbx_strand_id
1 'polypeptide(L)'
;MEPFLYMCASSDEQRAQYSLEPFTYERPTNIPPVRAGDCGVYTLKYIECHALGIEFSKKDFAKANGKSMRDKMAVDIFQELPDVHEFENKDMDDNLDAYDG
;
A
#
# COMPACT_ATOMS: atom_id res chain seq x y z
N MET A 1 -11.51 -6.12 -8.96
CA MET A 1 -12.30 -6.45 -7.75
C MET A 1 -12.81 -5.17 -7.07
N GLU A 2 -12.02 -4.08 -7.05
CA GLU A 2 -12.46 -2.75 -6.57
C GLU A 2 -13.79 -2.20 -7.14
N PRO A 3 -14.09 -2.34 -8.45
CA PRO A 3 -15.27 -1.67 -8.99
C PRO A 3 -16.58 -2.20 -8.41
N PHE A 4 -16.63 -3.49 -8.09
CA PHE A 4 -17.82 -4.09 -7.50
C PHE A 4 -18.11 -3.55 -6.09
N LEU A 5 -17.05 -3.34 -5.30
CA LEU A 5 -17.19 -2.79 -3.95
C LEU A 5 -17.69 -1.34 -4.01
N TYR A 6 -17.16 -0.55 -4.95
CA TYR A 6 -17.62 0.82 -5.15
C TYR A 6 -19.07 0.87 -5.64
N MET A 7 -19.46 0.01 -6.58
CA MET A 7 -20.87 -0.15 -6.99
C MET A 7 -21.78 -0.51 -5.81
N CYS A 8 -21.35 -1.40 -4.92
CA CYS A 8 -22.12 -1.85 -3.77
C CYS A 8 -22.24 -0.79 -2.67
N ALA A 9 -21.25 0.09 -2.53
CA ALA A 9 -21.25 1.16 -1.53
C ALA A 9 -21.93 2.46 -2.01
N SER A 10 -22.22 2.57 -3.31
CA SER A 10 -22.75 3.79 -3.92
C SER A 10 -24.27 3.84 -3.94
N SER A 11 -24.85 5.05 -3.87
CA SER A 11 -26.29 5.24 -4.01
C SER A 11 -26.77 4.94 -5.44
N ASP A 12 -28.07 4.70 -5.63
CA ASP A 12 -28.64 4.44 -6.96
C ASP A 12 -28.39 5.58 -7.96
N GLU A 13 -28.39 6.83 -7.47
CA GLU A 13 -28.10 8.02 -8.25
C GLU A 13 -26.63 8.09 -8.72
N GLN A 14 -25.69 7.71 -7.84
CA GLN A 14 -24.28 7.60 -8.19
C GLN A 14 -24.03 6.42 -9.14
N ARG A 15 -24.75 5.31 -8.92
CA ARG A 15 -24.69 4.13 -9.79
C ARG A 15 -25.13 4.41 -11.22
N ALA A 16 -26.12 5.28 -11.39
CA ALA A 16 -26.61 5.69 -12.72
C ALA A 16 -25.57 6.51 -13.53
N GLN A 17 -24.53 7.04 -12.87
CA GLN A 17 -23.48 7.81 -13.53
C GLN A 17 -22.29 6.94 -14.00
N TYR A 18 -22.22 5.67 -13.59
CA TYR A 18 -21.11 4.81 -13.99
C TYR A 18 -21.24 4.33 -15.44
N SER A 19 -20.11 4.32 -16.14
CA SER A 19 -20.05 3.71 -17.45
C SER A 19 -20.28 2.20 -17.34
N LEU A 20 -20.99 1.64 -18.33
CA LEU A 20 -21.12 0.19 -18.49
C LEU A 20 -19.89 -0.44 -19.17
N GLU A 21 -18.85 0.34 -19.48
CA GLU A 21 -17.64 -0.19 -20.08
C GLU A 21 -16.97 -1.18 -19.12
N PRO A 22 -16.57 -2.37 -19.60
CA PRO A 22 -15.87 -3.33 -18.76
C PRO A 22 -14.57 -2.75 -18.24
N PHE A 23 -14.32 -2.94 -16.95
CA PHE A 23 -13.04 -2.60 -16.36
C PHE A 23 -11.92 -3.44 -16.98
N THR A 24 -10.81 -2.77 -17.30
CA THR A 24 -9.56 -3.45 -17.62
C THR A 24 -8.81 -3.77 -16.32
N TYR A 25 -7.92 -4.76 -16.39
CA TYR A 25 -7.02 -5.06 -15.29
C TYR A 25 -5.63 -5.29 -15.85
N GLU A 26 -4.64 -4.89 -15.07
CA GLU A 26 -3.25 -5.14 -15.36
C GLU A 26 -2.63 -5.88 -14.18
N ARG A 27 -1.78 -6.86 -14.49
CA ARG A 27 -1.00 -7.58 -13.49
C ARG A 27 0.48 -7.35 -13.79
N PRO A 28 1.20 -6.59 -12.95
CA PRO A 28 2.63 -6.44 -13.11
C PRO A 28 3.34 -7.80 -13.05
N THR A 29 4.15 -8.10 -14.05
CA THR A 29 4.96 -9.34 -14.11
C THR A 29 6.39 -9.12 -13.61
N ASN A 30 6.82 -7.85 -13.55
CA ASN A 30 8.14 -7.44 -13.13
C ASN A 30 8.18 -7.01 -11.66
N ILE A 31 7.54 -7.77 -10.77
CA ILE A 31 7.59 -7.49 -9.33
C ILE A 31 8.94 -8.01 -8.78
N PRO A 32 9.72 -7.20 -8.05
CA PRO A 32 10.92 -7.67 -7.36
C PRO A 32 10.55 -8.68 -6.26
N PRO A 33 11.39 -9.69 -6.00
CA PRO A 33 11.17 -10.59 -4.88
C PRO A 33 11.29 -9.82 -3.56
N VAL A 34 10.26 -9.94 -2.72
CA VAL A 34 10.11 -9.18 -1.48
C VAL A 34 10.39 -10.09 -0.29
N ARG A 35 10.95 -9.55 0.80
CA ARG A 35 11.12 -10.31 2.04
C ARG A 35 9.77 -10.54 2.72
N ALA A 36 9.66 -11.59 3.54
CA ALA A 36 8.52 -11.69 4.45
C ALA A 36 8.44 -10.44 5.33
N GLY A 37 7.24 -9.88 5.51
CA GLY A 37 7.01 -8.63 6.26
C GLY A 37 7.03 -7.34 5.43
N ASP A 38 7.60 -7.34 4.22
CA ASP A 38 7.73 -6.13 3.40
C ASP A 38 6.53 -5.89 2.45
N CYS A 39 5.48 -6.73 2.49
CA CYS A 39 4.35 -6.65 1.56
C CYS A 39 3.60 -5.31 1.62
N GLY A 40 3.43 -4.71 2.81
CA GLY A 40 2.75 -3.42 2.98
C GLY A 40 3.53 -2.27 2.34
N VAL A 41 4.84 -2.24 2.57
CA VAL A 41 5.76 -1.22 2.05
C VAL A 41 5.76 -1.21 0.52
N TYR A 42 5.90 -2.39 -0.09
CA TYR A 42 5.90 -2.53 -1.55
C TYR A 42 4.53 -2.20 -2.16
N THR A 43 3.43 -2.52 -1.48
CA THR A 43 2.08 -2.20 -1.94
C THR A 43 1.86 -0.70 -1.99
N LEU A 44 2.16 0.02 -0.91
CA LEU A 44 2.01 1.48 -0.85
C LEU A 44 2.89 2.17 -1.88
N LYS A 45 4.12 1.69 -2.04
CA LYS A 45 5.04 2.22 -3.03
C LYS A 45 4.60 1.97 -4.47
N TYR A 46 3.99 0.83 -4.75
CA TYR A 46 3.39 0.55 -6.05
C TYR A 46 2.24 1.53 -6.35
N ILE A 47 1.36 1.77 -5.37
CA ILE A 47 0.27 2.74 -5.48
C ILE A 47 0.83 4.15 -5.72
N GLU A 48 1.85 4.56 -4.97
CA GLU A 48 2.51 5.87 -5.12
C GLU A 48 3.11 6.03 -6.52
N CYS A 49 3.86 5.05 -7.02
CA CYS A 49 4.42 5.09 -8.37
C CYS A 49 3.32 5.22 -9.44
N HIS A 50 2.23 4.45 -9.30
CA HIS A 50 1.12 4.49 -10.23
C HIS A 50 0.38 5.84 -10.22
N ALA A 51 0.16 6.42 -9.03
CA ALA A 51 -0.46 7.74 -8.87
C ALA A 51 0.39 8.86 -9.49
N LEU A 52 1.71 8.74 -9.42
CA LEU A 52 2.66 9.68 -10.02
C LEU A 52 2.93 9.43 -11.51
N GLY A 53 2.40 8.34 -12.09
CA GLY A 53 2.64 7.97 -13.48
C GLY A 53 4.09 7.53 -13.76
N ILE A 54 4.81 7.05 -12.74
CA ILE A 54 6.19 6.56 -12.86
C ILE A 54 6.23 5.04 -12.84
N GLU A 55 7.22 4.46 -13.54
CA GLU A 55 7.38 3.01 -13.58
C GLU A 55 7.81 2.45 -12.22
N PHE A 56 7.15 1.37 -11.79
CA PHE A 56 7.57 0.62 -10.61
C PHE A 56 8.83 -0.21 -10.89
N SER A 57 9.99 0.36 -10.58
CA SER A 57 11.31 -0.19 -10.92
C SER A 57 11.85 -1.15 -9.86
N LYS A 58 12.24 -2.36 -10.29
CA LYS A 58 12.92 -3.35 -9.42
C LYS A 58 14.21 -2.83 -8.78
N LYS A 59 14.89 -1.85 -9.40
CA LYS A 59 16.17 -1.32 -8.91
C LYS A 59 15.97 -0.44 -7.69
N ASP A 60 14.91 0.35 -7.69
CA ASP A 60 14.61 1.28 -6.59
C ASP A 60 14.16 0.53 -5.35
N PHE A 61 13.57 -0.66 -5.55
CA PHE A 61 13.10 -1.55 -4.49
C PHE A 61 13.97 -2.79 -4.34
N ALA A 62 15.27 -2.67 -4.62
CA ALA A 62 16.24 -3.70 -4.29
C ALA A 62 16.27 -3.94 -2.77
N LYS A 63 16.51 -5.19 -2.34
CA LYS A 63 16.54 -5.60 -0.92
C LYS A 63 17.40 -4.67 -0.04
N ALA A 64 18.51 -4.15 -0.59
CA ALA A 64 19.41 -3.23 0.11
C ALA A 64 18.71 -1.92 0.55
N ASN A 65 17.70 -1.47 -0.20
CA ASN A 65 16.97 -0.23 0.08
C ASN A 65 15.80 -0.43 1.06
N GLY A 66 15.43 -1.69 1.35
CA GLY A 66 14.21 -2.04 2.09
C GLY A 66 14.09 -1.34 3.45
N LYS A 67 15.17 -1.29 4.23
CA LYS A 67 15.19 -0.57 5.52
C LYS A 67 14.88 0.92 5.33
N SER A 68 15.59 1.60 4.42
CA SER A 68 15.38 3.04 4.20
C SER A 68 13.95 3.37 3.75
N MET A 69 13.34 2.47 2.97
CA MET A 69 11.94 2.60 2.54
C MET A 69 10.98 2.48 3.72
N ARG A 70 11.19 1.47 4.60
CA ARG A 70 10.40 1.31 5.83
C ARG A 70 10.53 2.51 6.74
N ASP A 71 11.76 2.93 7.03
CA ASP A 71 12.04 4.03 7.94
C ASP A 71 11.39 5.33 7.40
N LYS A 72 11.52 5.58 6.10
CA LYS A 72 10.90 6.76 5.46
C LYS A 72 9.38 6.73 5.55
N MET A 73 8.76 5.60 5.19
CA MET A 73 7.30 5.48 5.27
C MET A 73 6.79 5.58 6.71
N ALA A 74 7.49 5.02 7.69
CA ALA A 74 7.13 5.14 9.10
C ALA A 74 7.17 6.61 9.54
N VAL A 75 8.19 7.37 9.13
CA VAL A 75 8.28 8.81 9.40
C VAL A 75 7.14 9.57 8.73
N ASP A 76 6.87 9.30 7.45
CA ASP A 76 5.80 9.98 6.70
C ASP A 76 4.42 9.71 7.35
N ILE A 77 4.10 8.46 7.71
CA ILE A 77 2.84 8.10 8.38
C ILE A 77 2.75 8.78 9.75
N PHE A 78 3.84 8.80 10.52
CA PHE A 78 3.87 9.45 11.81
C PHE A 78 3.62 10.97 11.66
N GLN A 79 4.21 11.62 10.67
CA GLN A 79 3.98 13.05 10.45
C GLN A 79 2.57 13.40 9.96
N GLU A 80 1.90 12.49 9.25
CA GLU A 80 0.53 12.69 8.75
C GLU A 80 -0.54 12.46 9.84
N LEU A 81 -0.24 11.70 10.90
CA LEU A 81 -1.19 11.37 11.97
C LEU A 81 -0.85 11.94 13.37
N PRO A 82 -0.61 13.27 13.52
CA PRO A 82 -0.57 14.07 14.74
C PRO A 82 -0.98 13.46 16.06
N ASP A 83 -2.28 13.21 16.03
CA ASP A 83 -3.14 13.09 17.19
C ASP A 83 -3.39 11.62 17.56
N VAL A 84 -2.85 10.69 16.76
CA VAL A 84 -3.03 9.23 16.94
C VAL A 84 -1.85 8.61 17.68
N HIS A 85 -0.78 9.37 17.93
CA HIS A 85 0.45 8.90 18.57
C HIS A 85 0.30 8.49 20.03
N GLU A 86 -0.74 8.97 20.72
CA GLU A 86 -1.01 8.65 22.12
C GLU A 86 -1.89 7.41 22.32
N PHE A 87 -2.29 6.74 21.23
CA PHE A 87 -3.06 5.51 21.36
C PHE A 87 -2.18 4.41 21.98
N GLU A 88 -2.50 3.99 23.20
CA GLU A 88 -1.86 2.84 23.83
C GLU A 88 -2.01 1.63 22.91
N ASN A 89 -0.88 1.16 22.39
CA ASN A 89 -0.86 -0.02 21.55
C ASN A 89 -1.27 -1.22 22.43
N LYS A 90 -2.44 -1.80 22.16
CA LYS A 90 -2.96 -2.98 22.89
C LYS A 90 -2.58 -4.29 22.23
N ASP A 91 -1.79 -4.21 21.16
CA ASP A 91 -1.30 -5.36 20.43
C ASP A 91 -0.25 -6.09 21.28
N MET A 92 -0.21 -7.41 21.18
CA MET A 92 0.64 -8.26 22.01
C MET A 92 2.10 -8.15 21.55
N ASP A 93 2.92 -7.43 22.31
CA ASP A 93 4.35 -7.12 22.05
C ASP A 93 5.25 -8.36 21.86
N ASP A 94 4.73 -9.56 22.15
CA ASP A 94 5.44 -10.85 22.14
C ASP A 94 6.03 -11.24 20.78
N ASN A 95 5.75 -10.51 19.70
CA ASN A 95 6.23 -10.78 18.34
C ASN A 95 7.18 -9.71 17.78
N LEU A 96 7.74 -8.83 18.62
CA LEU A 96 8.71 -7.80 18.17
C LEU A 96 9.90 -8.43 17.42
N ASP A 97 10.38 -9.59 17.89
CA ASP A 97 11.54 -10.29 17.35
C ASP A 97 11.34 -10.82 15.92
N ALA A 98 10.11 -10.92 15.41
CA ALA A 98 9.85 -11.37 14.04
C ALA A 98 10.21 -10.34 12.97
N TYR A 99 10.47 -9.09 13.35
CA TYR A 99 10.77 -8.00 12.42
C TYR A 99 12.27 -7.70 12.28
N ASP A 100 13.13 -8.30 13.11
CA ASP A 100 14.58 -8.09 13.12
C ASP A 100 15.35 -8.92 12.07
N GLY A 101 14.66 -9.37 11.03
CA GLY A 101 15.26 -10.05 9.87
C GLY A 101 16.01 -9.12 8.94
#